data_AF-A0A7S2NHW3-F1
#
_entry.id   AF-A0A7S2NHW3-F1
#
_cell.length_a   1.000
_cell.length_b   1.000
_cell.length_c   1.000
_cell.angle_alpha   90.00
_cell.angle_beta   90.00
_cell.angle_gamma   90.00
#
_symmetry.space_group_name_H-M   'P 1'
#
loop_
_entity.id
_entity.type
_entity.pdbx_description
1 polymer ?
#
loop_
_entity_poly.entity_id
_entity_poly.type
_entity_poly.pdbx_seq_one_letter_code
_entity_poly.pdbx_strand_id
1 'polypeptide(L)'
;TSRGKTAAAYMNQRVEGHEYDVVVRGAVKGGATIKLRLHPSATVQEIKRRLWDLLSIPVSIQRLACVQAGDPEDVDTLVTLGLPTEMTLTRLRYDERATSRLRSLVESGETEAVTRCLSAPADPNWTEDESGLAPLHVAARLGLDAVVKQLGLASADMDMAMESGHAPLHLAAARGHEDVIKVLIWEFNAHKERRSRDGTTPLHSAAEAGQVAAVRLLCNAGANPMLKTREGLVPLQTAVRSGHASVAQVIVEATADINQATPEGRTPLYACAEGGKAEALAY
;
A
#
# COMPACT_ATOMS: atom_id res chain seq x y z
N THR A 1 2.56 0.63 38.09
CA THR A 1 3.54 1.72 37.95
C THR A 1 4.05 1.75 36.51
N SER A 2 3.23 2.30 35.63
CA SER A 2 3.41 2.41 34.19
C SER A 2 4.33 3.60 33.86
N ARG A 3 5.63 3.36 33.75
CA ARG A 3 6.53 4.34 33.12
C ARG A 3 6.85 3.88 31.71
N GLY A 4 5.95 4.23 30.78
CA GLY A 4 6.34 4.38 29.39
C GLY A 4 7.46 5.42 29.33
N LYS A 5 8.59 5.06 28.73
CA LYS A 5 9.73 5.98 28.59
C LYS A 5 9.35 7.04 27.57
N THR A 6 8.73 8.13 28.03
CA THR A 6 8.56 9.39 27.30
C THR A 6 9.93 10.03 27.14
N ALA A 7 10.32 10.32 25.90
CA ALA A 7 11.50 11.10 25.59
C ALA A 7 11.03 12.48 25.11
N ALA A 8 11.32 13.52 25.91
CA ALA A 8 11.06 14.91 25.55
C ALA A 8 12.30 15.52 24.85
N ALA A 9 12.08 16.47 23.95
CA ALA A 9 13.13 17.15 23.20
C ALA A 9 12.83 18.65 23.05
N TYR A 10 13.87 19.44 22.80
CA TYR A 10 13.88 20.90 22.63
C TYR A 10 14.90 21.28 21.53
N MET A 11 14.69 22.35 20.73
CA MET A 11 15.63 23.48 20.46
C MET A 11 15.34 24.39 19.24
N ASN A 12 15.85 25.63 19.39
CA ASN A 12 15.90 26.87 18.57
C ASN A 12 16.33 26.85 17.08
N GLN A 13 15.62 27.71 16.30
CA GLN A 13 15.98 28.64 15.18
C GLN A 13 17.34 28.54 14.45
N ARG A 14 17.53 28.94 13.17
CA ARG A 14 16.75 29.35 11.97
C ARG A 14 17.82 29.57 10.88
N VAL A 15 17.67 29.10 9.62
CA VAL A 15 18.45 29.67 8.49
C VAL A 15 17.57 29.71 7.23
N GLU A 16 17.80 30.76 6.45
CA GLU A 16 17.00 31.36 5.40
C GLU A 16 16.67 30.45 4.19
N GLY A 17 15.45 30.61 3.67
CA GLY A 17 15.09 30.25 2.29
C GLY A 17 14.46 28.87 2.09
N HIS A 18 13.17 28.74 2.38
CA HIS A 18 12.26 27.68 1.86
C HIS A 18 12.39 26.24 2.38
N GLU A 19 13.26 25.93 3.34
CA GLU A 19 13.32 24.61 3.98
C GLU A 19 13.29 24.72 5.51
N TYR A 20 12.58 23.81 6.18
CA TYR A 20 12.56 23.69 7.64
C TYR A 20 13.42 22.49 8.06
N ASP A 21 14.32 22.71 9.02
CA ASP A 21 14.99 21.63 9.74
C ASP A 21 14.06 21.14 10.85
N VAL A 22 13.42 19.99 10.65
CA VAL A 22 12.65 19.32 11.70
C VAL A 22 13.57 18.38 12.47
N VAL A 23 13.69 18.63 13.77
CA VAL A 23 14.50 17.85 14.68
C VAL A 23 13.65 16.76 15.31
N VAL A 24 13.96 15.50 15.00
CA VAL A 24 13.30 14.32 15.56
C VAL A 24 14.22 13.64 16.55
N ARG A 25 13.75 13.43 17.78
CA ARG A 25 14.46 12.65 18.82
C ARG A 25 13.61 11.48 19.29
N GLY A 26 14.25 10.32 19.44
CA GLY A 26 13.67 9.15 20.12
C GLY A 26 13.42 7.94 19.22
N ALA A 27 14.33 6.96 19.32
CA ALA A 27 14.13 5.55 18.96
C ALA A 27 15.30 4.67 19.39
N VAL A 28 16.51 5.24 19.41
CA VAL A 28 17.76 4.53 19.68
C VAL A 28 18.16 4.71 21.15
N LYS A 29 18.61 3.63 21.81
CA LYS A 29 19.30 3.71 23.11
C LYS A 29 20.48 4.69 22.96
N GLY A 30 20.33 5.91 23.48
CA GLY A 30 21.33 6.98 23.34
C GLY A 30 20.80 8.33 22.88
N GLY A 31 19.53 8.46 22.47
CA GLY A 31 18.94 9.77 22.17
C GLY A 31 19.50 10.42 20.91
N ALA A 32 19.52 9.68 19.79
CA ALA A 32 19.92 10.22 18.50
C ALA A 32 18.96 11.35 18.06
N THR A 33 19.55 12.42 17.52
CA THR A 33 18.85 13.59 16.98
C THR A 33 18.96 13.56 15.46
N ILE A 34 17.82 13.53 14.76
CA ILE A 34 17.76 13.47 13.30
C ILE A 34 17.23 14.80 12.79
N LYS A 35 17.96 15.43 11.88
CA LYS A 35 17.53 16.64 11.20
C LYS A 35 16.93 16.25 9.84
N LEU A 36 15.67 16.59 9.63
CA LEU A 36 14.97 16.42 8.36
C LEU A 36 14.82 17.78 7.70
N ARG A 37 15.31 17.94 6.47
CA ARG A 37 14.93 19.09 5.63
C ARG A 37 13.61 18.81 4.95
N LEU A 38 12.61 19.65 5.24
CA LEU A 38 11.26 19.53 4.72
C LEU A 38 10.83 20.82 4.03
N HIS A 39 10.06 20.67 2.95
CA HIS A 39 9.42 21.78 2.28
C HIS A 39 8.24 22.32 3.13
N PRO A 40 7.93 23.63 3.08
CA PRO A 40 6.77 24.25 3.76
C PRO A 40 5.41 23.59 3.51
N SER A 41 5.28 22.77 2.47
CA SER A 41 4.04 22.05 2.13
C SER A 41 4.09 20.57 2.48
N ALA A 42 5.12 20.09 3.20
CA ALA A 42 5.27 18.69 3.53
C ALA A 42 4.14 18.21 4.45
N THR A 43 3.51 17.09 4.08
CA THR A 43 2.42 16.49 4.87
C THR A 43 2.96 15.59 5.98
N VAL A 44 2.15 15.33 7.01
CA VAL A 44 2.48 14.40 8.12
C VAL A 44 2.88 13.01 7.58
N GLN A 45 2.18 12.52 6.56
CA GLN A 45 2.50 11.24 5.91
C GLN A 45 3.89 11.24 5.27
N GLU A 46 4.29 12.34 4.63
CA GLU A 46 5.60 12.46 4.01
C GLU A 46 6.73 12.49 5.04
N ILE A 47 6.49 13.12 6.19
CA ILE A 47 7.41 13.11 7.34
C ILE A 47 7.55 11.69 7.88
N LYS A 48 6.42 10.99 8.10
CA LYS A 48 6.47 9.61 8.61
C LYS A 48 7.18 8.65 7.65
N ARG A 49 6.96 8.82 6.34
CA ARG A 49 7.64 8.03 5.31
C ARG A 49 9.14 8.25 5.31
N ARG A 50 9.62 9.51 5.40
CA ARG A 50 11.05 9.80 5.53
C ARG A 50 11.67 9.23 6.80
N LEU A 51 10.93 9.25 7.90
CA LEU A 51 11.38 8.63 9.16
C LEU A 51 11.43 7.12 9.06
N TRP A 52 10.54 6.50 8.29
CA TRP A 52 10.62 5.08 7.98
C TRP A 52 11.90 4.77 7.18
N ASP A 53 12.20 5.54 6.14
CA ASP A 53 13.42 5.35 5.34
C ASP A 53 14.70 5.47 6.19
N LEU A 54 14.74 6.43 7.13
CA LEU A 54 15.92 6.70 7.95
C LEU A 54 16.08 5.78 9.17
N LEU A 55 14.98 5.43 9.82
CA LEU A 55 15.00 4.71 11.10
C LEU A 55 14.51 3.27 11.00
N SER A 56 13.98 2.88 9.85
CA SER A 56 13.26 1.61 9.66
C SER A 56 12.13 1.42 10.69
N ILE A 57 11.54 2.52 11.15
CA ILE A 57 10.40 2.52 12.06
C ILE A 57 9.13 2.56 11.19
N PRO A 58 8.27 1.52 11.22
CA PRO A 58 7.03 1.51 10.46
C PRO A 58 6.19 2.76 10.74
N VAL A 59 5.64 3.37 9.69
CA VAL A 59 4.78 4.57 9.75
C VAL A 59 3.67 4.42 10.79
N SER A 60 3.12 3.20 10.93
CA SER A 60 2.05 2.86 11.89
C SER A 60 2.41 2.97 13.37
N ILE A 61 3.70 2.86 13.75
CA ILE A 61 4.16 3.09 15.13
C ILE A 61 4.72 4.49 15.37
N GLN A 62 4.70 5.35 14.36
CA GLN A 62 5.16 6.71 14.48
C GLN A 62 4.02 7.60 14.98
N ARG A 63 4.10 8.05 16.24
CA ARG A 63 3.33 9.21 16.71
C ARG A 63 4.21 10.45 16.61
N LEU A 64 3.77 11.42 15.82
CA LEU A 64 4.38 12.73 15.73
C LEU A 64 3.60 13.70 16.61
N ALA A 65 4.26 14.30 17.58
CA ALA A 65 3.70 15.37 18.39
C ALA A 65 4.45 16.68 18.10
N CYS A 66 3.71 17.77 17.88
CA CYS A 66 4.26 19.10 17.70
C CYS A 66 4.41 19.75 19.07
N VAL A 67 5.54 20.41 19.29
CA VAL A 67 5.75 21.25 20.47
C VAL A 67 5.86 22.70 20.00
N GLN A 68 4.75 23.45 20.03
CA GLN A 68 4.76 24.91 19.87
C GLN A 68 4.56 25.53 21.25
N ALA A 69 5.65 25.98 21.88
CA ALA A 69 5.66 26.77 23.11
C ALA A 69 4.49 26.47 24.08
N GLY A 70 4.34 25.21 24.48
CA GLY A 70 3.14 24.72 25.19
C GLY A 70 3.14 23.19 25.33
N ASP A 71 2.01 22.63 25.75
CA ASP A 71 1.81 21.18 25.86
C ASP A 71 1.95 20.49 24.49
N PRO A 72 2.49 19.25 24.43
CA PRO A 72 2.65 18.52 23.19
C PRO A 72 1.27 18.20 22.58
N GLU A 73 0.98 18.76 21.41
CA GLU A 73 -0.26 18.47 20.66
C GLU A 73 -0.01 17.35 19.64
N ASP A 74 -0.92 16.37 19.60
CA ASP A 74 -0.83 15.23 18.71
C ASP A 74 -1.12 15.66 17.26
N VAL A 75 -0.10 15.58 16.41
CA VAL A 75 -0.17 16.02 15.01
C VAL A 75 -1.05 15.09 14.19
N ASP A 76 -1.22 13.83 14.62
CA ASP A 76 -2.11 12.88 13.94
C ASP A 76 -3.60 13.28 14.05
N THR A 77 -3.95 14.13 15.01
CA THR A 77 -5.32 14.63 15.21
C THR A 77 -5.58 16.01 14.63
N LEU A 78 -4.54 16.80 14.33
CA LEU A 78 -4.64 18.20 13.93
C LEU A 78 -3.78 18.44 12.69
N VAL A 79 -4.37 18.19 11.50
CA VAL A 79 -3.78 18.51 10.19
C VAL A 79 -3.60 20.03 9.97
N THR A 80 -3.78 20.86 11.00
CA THR A 80 -3.93 22.32 10.84
C THR A 80 -3.16 23.11 11.90
N LEU A 81 -1.89 22.82 12.09
CA LEU A 81 -1.00 23.74 12.79
C LEU A 81 0.15 24.08 11.85
N GLY A 82 0.34 25.38 11.62
CA GLY A 82 1.41 25.89 10.76
C GLY A 82 2.75 25.27 11.11
N LEU A 83 3.61 25.15 10.09
CA LEU A 83 4.85 24.36 10.08
C LEU A 83 5.52 24.29 11.45
N PRO A 84 5.43 23.12 12.12
CA PRO A 84 5.95 22.97 13.46
C PRO A 84 7.47 23.00 13.43
N THR A 85 8.06 23.83 14.29
CA THR A 85 9.52 23.93 14.44
C THR A 85 10.12 22.73 15.17
N GLU A 86 9.31 21.96 15.91
CA GLU A 86 9.74 20.82 16.71
C GLU A 86 8.77 19.63 16.58
N MET A 87 9.31 18.41 16.40
CA MET A 87 8.51 17.18 16.35
C MET A 87 9.12 16.07 17.21
N THR A 88 8.30 15.47 18.07
CA THR A 88 8.69 14.32 18.89
C THR A 88 8.17 13.04 18.26
N LEU A 89 9.06 12.06 18.07
CA LEU A 89 8.69 10.72 17.61
C LEU A 89 8.62 9.79 18.81
N THR A 90 7.42 9.27 19.09
CA THR A 90 7.25 8.25 20.13
C THR A 90 6.98 6.90 19.47
N ARG A 91 7.86 5.93 19.73
CA ARG A 91 7.60 4.53 19.35
C ARG A 91 6.56 3.95 20.32
N LEU A 92 5.33 3.79 19.86
CA LEU A 92 4.30 3.09 20.63
C LEU A 92 4.62 1.60 20.74
N ARG A 93 4.32 1.02 21.92
CA ARG A 93 4.13 -0.43 22.03
C ARG A 93 2.68 -0.71 21.70
N TYR A 94 2.45 -1.60 20.75
CA TYR A 94 1.10 -2.01 20.39
C TYR A 94 0.44 -2.75 21.56
N ASP A 95 -0.87 -2.58 21.67
CA ASP A 95 -1.67 -3.48 22.49
C ASP A 95 -1.78 -4.82 21.73
N GLU A 96 -1.07 -5.84 22.21
CA GLU A 96 -1.09 -7.19 21.63
C GLU A 96 -2.50 -7.77 21.55
N ARG A 97 -3.40 -7.42 22.49
CA ARG A 97 -4.80 -7.88 22.45
C ARG A 97 -5.62 -7.17 21.40
N ALA A 98 -5.45 -5.85 21.26
CA ALA A 98 -6.15 -5.11 20.21
C ALA A 98 -5.68 -5.57 18.83
N THR A 99 -4.37 -5.74 18.68
CA THR A 99 -3.71 -6.14 17.45
C THR A 99 -4.11 -7.56 17.01
N SER A 100 -4.12 -8.52 17.94
CA SER A 100 -4.60 -9.89 17.67
C SER A 100 -6.08 -9.97 17.35
N ARG A 101 -6.91 -9.11 17.94
CA ARG A 101 -8.34 -9.07 17.66
C ARG A 101 -8.66 -8.39 16.33
N LEU A 102 -7.82 -7.48 15.85
CA LEU A 102 -8.08 -6.68 14.65
C LEU A 102 -8.39 -7.57 13.44
N ARG A 103 -7.58 -8.61 13.19
CA ARG A 103 -7.81 -9.54 12.08
C ARG A 103 -9.16 -10.25 12.21
N SER A 104 -9.48 -10.77 13.40
CA SER A 104 -10.77 -11.43 13.67
C SER A 104 -11.97 -10.50 13.46
N LEU A 105 -11.86 -9.21 13.83
CA LEU A 105 -12.91 -8.21 13.59
C LEU A 105 -13.09 -7.90 12.09
N VAL A 106 -12.01 -7.91 11.33
CA VAL A 106 -12.07 -7.78 9.86
C VAL A 106 -12.72 -9.02 9.25
N GLU A 107 -12.41 -10.21 9.75
CA GLU A 107 -13.02 -11.47 9.29
C GLU A 107 -14.53 -11.54 9.55
N SER A 108 -15.01 -10.97 10.67
CA SER A 108 -16.45 -10.88 10.96
C SER A 108 -17.15 -9.74 10.22
N GLY A 109 -16.42 -8.84 9.57
CA GLY A 109 -16.98 -7.69 8.84
C GLY A 109 -17.49 -6.56 9.74
N GLU A 110 -17.09 -6.54 11.02
CA GLU A 110 -17.54 -5.54 12.00
C GLU A 110 -16.80 -4.20 11.85
N THR A 111 -17.16 -3.43 10.83
CA THR A 111 -16.52 -2.15 10.46
C THR A 111 -16.39 -1.17 11.63
N GLU A 112 -17.43 -1.04 12.46
CA GLU A 112 -17.40 -0.13 13.61
C GLU A 112 -16.47 -0.63 14.72
N ALA A 113 -16.40 -1.94 14.94
CA ALA A 113 -15.48 -2.54 15.90
C ALA A 113 -14.03 -2.40 15.43
N VAL A 114 -13.77 -2.54 14.13
CA VAL A 114 -12.46 -2.24 13.51
C VAL A 114 -12.08 -0.79 13.74
N THR A 115 -13.01 0.16 13.53
CA THR A 115 -12.78 1.59 13.79
C THR A 115 -12.37 1.85 15.24
N ARG A 116 -13.12 1.28 16.20
CA ARG A 116 -12.80 1.41 17.63
C ARG A 116 -11.47 0.75 17.97
N CYS A 117 -11.15 -0.38 17.35
CA CYS A 117 -9.87 -1.08 17.55
C CYS A 117 -8.68 -0.25 17.03
N LEU A 118 -8.81 0.38 15.86
CA LEU A 118 -7.80 1.25 15.27
C LEU A 118 -7.66 2.61 15.98
N SER A 119 -8.67 3.03 16.76
CA SER A 119 -8.54 4.20 17.63
C SER A 119 -7.60 3.97 18.82
N ALA A 120 -7.38 2.70 19.19
CA ALA A 120 -6.35 2.29 20.14
C ALA A 120 -5.00 2.07 19.41
N PRO A 121 -3.85 2.01 20.11
CA PRO A 121 -2.56 1.70 19.50
C PRO A 121 -2.50 0.22 19.08
N ALA A 122 -3.21 -0.14 18.01
CA ALA A 122 -3.18 -1.44 17.34
C ALA A 122 -2.28 -1.37 16.09
N ASP A 123 -1.56 -2.45 15.82
CA ASP A 123 -0.75 -2.54 14.59
C ASP A 123 -1.64 -2.96 13.41
N PRO A 124 -1.87 -2.10 12.41
CA PRO A 124 -2.65 -2.49 11.25
C PRO A 124 -1.94 -3.53 10.36
N ASN A 125 -0.62 -3.72 10.54
CA ASN A 125 0.21 -4.61 9.73
C ASN A 125 0.54 -5.94 10.41
N TRP A 126 0.05 -6.16 11.63
CA TRP A 126 0.45 -7.33 12.39
C TRP A 126 -0.12 -8.64 11.83
N THR A 127 0.64 -9.70 12.04
CA THR A 127 0.38 -11.05 11.53
C THR A 127 0.53 -12.05 12.66
N GLU A 128 -0.38 -13.03 12.74
CA GLU A 128 -0.36 -14.08 13.78
C GLU A 128 0.69 -15.15 13.54
N ASP A 129 0.95 -15.41 12.26
CA ASP A 129 1.67 -16.59 11.80
C ASP A 129 2.71 -16.23 10.74
N GLU A 130 3.50 -17.23 10.37
CA GLU A 130 4.53 -17.12 9.35
C GLU A 130 3.96 -16.92 7.94
N SER A 131 2.63 -16.96 7.76
CA SER A 131 1.99 -16.73 6.46
C SER A 131 2.06 -15.27 6.02
N GLY A 132 2.29 -14.33 6.95
CA GLY A 132 2.29 -12.90 6.67
C GLY A 132 0.88 -12.34 6.42
N LEU A 133 -0.18 -13.05 6.84
CA LEU A 133 -1.57 -12.63 6.62
C LEU A 133 -1.99 -11.49 7.57
N ALA A 134 -1.78 -10.25 7.11
CA ALA A 134 -2.24 -9.04 7.81
C ALA A 134 -3.76 -8.77 7.64
N PRO A 135 -4.38 -7.95 8.53
CA PRO A 135 -5.78 -7.52 8.41
C PRO A 135 -6.16 -6.96 7.04
N LEU A 136 -5.25 -6.24 6.39
CA LEU A 136 -5.50 -5.66 5.07
C LEU A 136 -5.71 -6.72 3.97
N HIS A 137 -5.00 -7.86 4.04
CA HIS A 137 -5.21 -8.98 3.13
C HIS A 137 -6.61 -9.57 3.27
N VAL A 138 -7.08 -9.69 4.52
CA VAL A 138 -8.43 -10.19 4.80
C VAL A 138 -9.47 -9.21 4.28
N ALA A 139 -9.34 -7.92 4.59
CA ALA A 139 -10.26 -6.88 4.13
C ALA A 139 -10.34 -6.86 2.60
N ALA A 140 -9.20 -6.97 1.93
CA ALA A 140 -9.13 -6.98 0.47
C ALA A 140 -9.74 -8.25 -0.14
N ARG A 141 -9.57 -9.42 0.49
CA ARG A 141 -10.18 -10.68 0.07
C ARG A 141 -11.70 -10.70 0.25
N LEU A 142 -12.20 -10.04 1.30
CA LEU A 142 -13.63 -9.97 1.62
C LEU A 142 -14.37 -8.82 0.91
N GLY A 143 -13.65 -7.89 0.28
CA GLY A 143 -14.27 -6.77 -0.43
C GLY A 143 -14.69 -5.62 0.50
N LEU A 144 -14.10 -5.51 1.68
CA LEU A 144 -14.45 -4.52 2.70
C LEU A 144 -13.74 -3.19 2.43
N ASP A 145 -14.17 -2.44 1.43
CA ASP A 145 -13.56 -1.16 1.01
C ASP A 145 -13.49 -0.13 2.15
N ALA A 146 -14.54 -0.02 2.97
CA ALA A 146 -14.54 0.86 4.14
C ALA A 146 -13.44 0.49 5.15
N VAL A 147 -13.21 -0.81 5.37
CA VAL A 147 -12.16 -1.29 6.26
C VAL A 147 -10.78 -1.06 5.65
N VAL A 148 -10.62 -1.28 4.34
CA VAL A 148 -9.38 -0.98 3.61
C VAL A 148 -9.02 0.50 3.76
N LYS A 149 -10.00 1.41 3.64
CA LYS A 149 -9.80 2.84 3.90
C LYS A 149 -9.34 3.12 5.32
N GLN A 150 -10.00 2.52 6.30
CA GLN A 150 -9.64 2.71 7.71
C GLN A 150 -8.23 2.21 8.02
N LEU A 151 -7.85 1.05 7.49
CA LEU A 151 -6.51 0.50 7.64
C LEU A 151 -5.46 1.40 6.96
N GLY A 152 -5.74 1.90 5.76
CA GLY A 152 -4.85 2.86 5.08
C GLY A 152 -4.68 4.18 5.85
N LEU A 153 -5.76 4.71 6.42
CA LEU A 153 -5.71 5.88 7.31
C LEU A 153 -4.93 5.60 8.60
N ALA A 154 -4.99 4.37 9.11
CA ALA A 154 -4.15 3.89 10.20
C ALA A 154 -2.70 3.60 9.79
N SER A 155 -2.29 3.95 8.57
CA SER A 155 -0.95 3.72 8.02
C SER A 155 -0.58 2.24 7.85
N ALA A 156 -1.55 1.41 7.46
CA ALA A 156 -1.26 0.08 6.93
C ALA A 156 -0.34 0.17 5.71
N ASP A 157 0.56 -0.79 5.56
CA ASP A 157 1.32 -0.97 4.33
C ASP A 157 0.39 -1.57 3.27
N MET A 158 -0.07 -0.74 2.33
CA MET A 158 -1.04 -1.11 1.30
C MET A 158 -0.53 -2.17 0.31
N ASP A 159 0.75 -2.43 0.40
CA ASP A 159 1.56 -3.21 -0.49
C ASP A 159 2.20 -4.40 0.25
N MET A 160 1.88 -4.57 1.54
CA MET A 160 2.39 -5.66 2.37
C MET A 160 2.19 -6.99 1.65
N ALA A 161 3.24 -7.80 1.58
CA ALA A 161 3.17 -9.09 0.92
C ALA A 161 3.08 -10.20 1.96
N MET A 162 2.20 -11.16 1.72
CA MET A 162 2.22 -12.46 2.42
C MET A 162 3.51 -13.22 2.08
N GLU A 163 3.74 -14.33 2.77
CA GLU A 163 4.84 -15.24 2.49
C GLU A 163 4.79 -15.81 1.06
N SER A 164 3.61 -15.92 0.44
CA SER A 164 3.51 -16.27 -1.00
C SER A 164 3.89 -15.13 -1.95
N GLY A 165 4.17 -13.93 -1.44
CA GLY A 165 4.41 -12.71 -2.19
C GLY A 165 3.14 -11.99 -2.65
N HIS A 166 1.95 -12.56 -2.43
CA HIS A 166 0.69 -11.92 -2.78
C HIS A 166 0.40 -10.75 -1.83
N ALA A 167 0.06 -9.61 -2.40
CA ALA A 167 -0.34 -8.40 -1.67
C ALA A 167 -1.87 -8.23 -1.68
N PRO A 168 -2.43 -7.29 -0.90
CA PRO A 168 -3.87 -7.05 -0.85
C PRO A 168 -4.51 -6.88 -2.24
N LEU A 169 -3.83 -6.18 -3.15
CA LEU A 169 -4.33 -5.94 -4.49
C LEU A 169 -4.47 -7.23 -5.32
N HIS A 170 -3.60 -8.23 -5.14
CA HIS A 170 -3.78 -9.54 -5.78
C HIS A 170 -5.06 -10.23 -5.32
N LEU A 171 -5.35 -10.16 -4.02
CA LEU A 171 -6.52 -10.81 -3.42
C LEU A 171 -7.82 -10.12 -3.86
N ALA A 172 -7.84 -8.79 -3.88
CA ALA A 172 -8.97 -8.01 -4.39
C ALA A 172 -9.21 -8.29 -5.88
N ALA A 173 -8.13 -8.34 -6.67
CA ALA A 173 -8.17 -8.63 -8.10
C ALA A 173 -8.70 -10.04 -8.40
N ALA A 174 -8.23 -11.07 -7.68
CA ALA A 174 -8.71 -12.45 -7.84
C ALA A 174 -10.19 -12.62 -7.49
N ARG A 175 -10.72 -11.78 -6.58
CA ARG A 175 -12.12 -11.83 -6.13
C ARG A 175 -13.05 -10.88 -6.88
N GLY A 176 -12.51 -10.02 -7.74
CA GLY A 176 -13.31 -9.05 -8.50
C GLY A 176 -13.81 -7.87 -7.67
N HIS A 177 -13.18 -7.57 -6.54
CA HIS A 177 -13.64 -6.50 -5.63
C HIS A 177 -13.22 -5.12 -6.15
N GLU A 178 -14.01 -4.60 -7.08
CA GLU A 178 -13.75 -3.35 -7.81
C GLU A 178 -13.51 -2.15 -6.90
N ASP A 179 -14.32 -1.98 -5.86
CA ASP A 179 -14.20 -0.81 -4.99
C ASP A 179 -12.96 -0.88 -4.11
N VAL A 180 -12.57 -2.08 -3.65
CA VAL A 180 -11.28 -2.27 -2.98
C VAL A 180 -10.11 -1.98 -3.93
N ILE A 181 -10.14 -2.48 -5.17
CA ILE A 181 -9.11 -2.18 -6.17
C ILE A 181 -9.00 -0.67 -6.34
N LYS A 182 -10.15 0.03 -6.34
CA LYS A 182 -10.16 1.47 -6.50
C LYS A 182 -9.49 2.21 -5.36
N VAL A 183 -9.86 1.86 -4.14
CA VAL A 183 -9.26 2.43 -2.93
C VAL A 183 -7.75 2.19 -2.92
N LEU A 184 -7.32 0.96 -3.17
CA LEU A 184 -5.91 0.60 -3.15
C LEU A 184 -5.08 1.42 -4.14
N ILE A 185 -5.54 1.53 -5.39
CA ILE A 185 -4.75 2.17 -6.46
C ILE A 185 -4.87 3.70 -6.43
N TRP A 186 -6.09 4.24 -6.38
CA TRP A 186 -6.32 5.67 -6.58
C TRP A 186 -6.31 6.49 -5.28
N GLU A 187 -6.69 5.89 -4.13
CA GLU A 187 -6.65 6.62 -2.85
C GLU A 187 -5.32 6.44 -2.12
N PHE A 188 -4.74 5.23 -2.16
CA PHE A 188 -3.50 4.91 -1.43
C PHE A 188 -2.30 4.53 -2.30
N ASN A 189 -2.40 4.68 -3.62
CA ASN A 189 -1.26 4.57 -4.52
C ASN A 189 -0.51 3.21 -4.47
N ALA A 190 -1.21 2.12 -4.14
CA ALA A 190 -0.64 0.77 -4.08
C ALA A 190 -0.01 0.35 -5.41
N HIS A 191 1.08 -0.41 -5.36
CA HIS A 191 1.81 -0.82 -6.56
C HIS A 191 1.03 -1.85 -7.39
N LYS A 192 0.36 -1.37 -8.45
CA LYS A 192 -0.39 -2.20 -9.41
C LYS A 192 0.42 -3.29 -10.13
N GLU A 193 1.74 -3.18 -10.16
CA GLU A 193 2.66 -4.18 -10.73
C GLU A 193 3.35 -5.07 -9.71
N ARG A 194 2.92 -5.05 -8.44
CA ARG A 194 3.55 -5.88 -7.40
C ARG A 194 3.54 -7.34 -7.82
N ARG A 195 4.68 -8.01 -7.71
CA ARG A 195 4.87 -9.39 -8.15
C ARG A 195 4.92 -10.33 -6.95
N SER A 196 4.13 -11.39 -7.00
CA SER A 196 4.23 -12.50 -6.04
C SER A 196 5.55 -13.25 -6.21
N ARG A 197 5.78 -14.26 -5.37
CA ARG A 197 6.95 -15.13 -5.54
C ARG A 197 6.95 -15.81 -6.89
N ASP A 198 5.80 -16.19 -7.44
CA ASP A 198 5.71 -16.82 -8.76
C ASP A 198 5.70 -15.81 -9.92
N GLY A 199 5.95 -14.54 -9.62
CA GLY A 199 5.95 -13.46 -10.60
C GLY A 199 4.56 -13.06 -11.07
N THR A 200 3.50 -13.49 -10.38
CA THR A 200 2.12 -13.09 -10.70
C THR A 200 1.88 -11.65 -10.28
N THR A 201 1.29 -10.86 -11.17
CA THR A 201 0.80 -9.50 -10.88
C THR A 201 -0.69 -9.55 -10.52
N PRO A 202 -1.28 -8.50 -9.94
CA PRO A 202 -2.72 -8.44 -9.73
C PRO A 202 -3.53 -8.68 -11.01
N LEU A 203 -3.04 -8.23 -12.16
CA LEU A 203 -3.66 -8.49 -13.46
C LEU A 203 -3.66 -9.99 -13.82
N HIS A 204 -2.60 -10.74 -13.48
CA HIS A 204 -2.61 -12.20 -13.61
C HIS A 204 -3.66 -12.83 -12.69
N SER A 205 -3.75 -12.39 -11.43
CA SER A 205 -4.71 -12.93 -10.46
C SER A 205 -6.16 -12.69 -10.89
N ALA A 206 -6.49 -11.49 -11.40
CA ALA A 206 -7.81 -11.23 -11.98
C ALA A 206 -8.06 -12.08 -13.24
N ALA A 207 -7.03 -12.26 -14.07
CA ALA A 207 -7.13 -13.02 -15.30
C ALA A 207 -7.34 -14.51 -15.08
N GLU A 208 -6.60 -15.10 -14.15
CA GLU A 208 -6.71 -16.49 -13.73
C GLU A 208 -8.07 -16.81 -13.12
N ALA A 209 -8.67 -15.85 -12.39
CA ALA A 209 -9.95 -16.00 -11.72
C ALA A 209 -11.16 -15.56 -12.58
N GLY A 210 -10.94 -15.11 -13.82
CA GLY A 210 -12.03 -14.74 -14.73
C GLY A 210 -12.73 -13.41 -14.42
N GLN A 211 -12.09 -12.51 -13.67
CA GLN A 211 -12.71 -11.29 -13.16
C GLN A 211 -12.65 -10.14 -14.16
N VAL A 212 -13.60 -10.14 -15.11
CA VAL A 212 -13.67 -9.17 -16.24
C VAL A 212 -13.58 -7.71 -15.79
N ALA A 213 -14.35 -7.30 -14.79
CA ALA A 213 -14.38 -5.90 -14.36
C ALA A 213 -13.08 -5.48 -13.67
N ALA A 214 -12.49 -6.36 -12.84
CA ALA A 214 -11.20 -6.12 -12.22
C ALA A 214 -10.07 -6.00 -13.25
N VAL A 215 -10.07 -6.85 -14.29
CA VAL A 215 -9.13 -6.77 -15.41
C VAL A 215 -9.25 -5.41 -16.10
N ARG A 216 -10.48 -4.99 -16.44
CA ARG A 216 -10.72 -3.69 -17.08
C ARG A 216 -10.22 -2.53 -16.21
N LEU A 217 -10.51 -2.56 -14.90
CA LEU A 217 -10.03 -1.54 -13.96
C LEU A 217 -8.51 -1.48 -13.86
N LEU A 218 -7.84 -2.64 -13.76
CA LEU A 218 -6.38 -2.71 -13.68
C LEU A 218 -5.72 -2.20 -14.98
N CYS A 219 -6.25 -2.58 -16.14
CA CYS A 219 -5.79 -2.06 -17.43
C CYS A 219 -5.99 -0.54 -17.52
N ASN A 220 -7.15 -0.02 -17.10
CA ASN A 220 -7.42 1.42 -17.07
C ASN A 220 -6.50 2.17 -16.09
N ALA A 221 -6.05 1.52 -15.02
CA ALA A 221 -5.02 2.05 -14.12
C ALA A 221 -3.60 2.03 -14.73
N GLY A 222 -3.46 1.56 -15.98
CA GLY A 222 -2.20 1.44 -16.70
C GLY A 222 -1.38 0.22 -16.30
N ALA A 223 -2.03 -0.88 -15.86
CA ALA A 223 -1.29 -2.09 -15.54
C ALA A 223 -0.66 -2.70 -16.80
N ASN A 224 0.59 -3.16 -16.72
CA ASN A 224 1.33 -3.68 -17.87
C ASN A 224 0.89 -5.12 -18.22
N PRO A 225 0.19 -5.33 -19.34
CA PRO A 225 -0.33 -6.64 -19.75
C PRO A 225 0.74 -7.56 -20.36
N MET A 226 2.01 -7.12 -20.43
CA MET A 226 3.12 -7.90 -21.02
C MET A 226 4.07 -8.48 -19.97
N LEU A 227 3.86 -8.20 -18.68
CA LEU A 227 4.68 -8.80 -17.63
C LEU A 227 4.46 -10.30 -17.57
N LYS A 228 5.55 -11.06 -17.48
CA LYS A 228 5.52 -12.52 -17.45
C LYS A 228 5.57 -13.05 -16.03
N THR A 229 4.90 -14.16 -15.72
CA THR A 229 5.15 -14.97 -14.51
C THR A 229 6.51 -15.69 -14.59
N ARG A 230 6.89 -16.43 -13.55
CA ARG A 230 8.05 -17.33 -13.58
C ARG A 230 7.94 -18.43 -14.63
N GLU A 231 6.72 -18.85 -14.96
CA GLU A 231 6.44 -19.80 -16.05
C GLU A 231 6.52 -19.16 -17.45
N GLY A 232 6.81 -17.85 -17.53
CA GLY A 232 6.89 -17.12 -18.78
C GLY A 232 5.53 -16.68 -19.35
N LEU A 233 4.44 -16.87 -18.59
CA LEU A 233 3.08 -16.54 -19.03
C LEU A 233 2.75 -15.08 -18.81
N VAL A 234 2.15 -14.42 -19.80
CA VAL A 234 1.52 -13.10 -19.63
C VAL A 234 0.06 -13.24 -19.20
N PRO A 235 -0.61 -12.19 -18.65
CA PRO A 235 -2.00 -12.26 -18.20
C PRO A 235 -2.98 -12.80 -19.25
N LEU A 236 -2.78 -12.45 -20.53
CA LEU A 236 -3.60 -12.98 -21.63
C LEU A 236 -3.50 -14.52 -21.72
N GLN A 237 -2.29 -15.06 -21.64
CA GLN A 237 -2.06 -16.51 -21.70
C GLN A 237 -2.60 -17.21 -20.45
N THR A 238 -2.52 -16.56 -19.28
CA THR A 238 -3.15 -17.04 -18.05
C THR A 238 -4.68 -17.13 -18.20
N ALA A 239 -5.33 -16.10 -18.74
CA ALA A 239 -6.78 -16.12 -19.00
C ALA A 239 -7.19 -17.24 -19.96
N VAL A 240 -6.45 -17.42 -21.06
CA VAL A 240 -6.70 -18.48 -22.05
C VAL A 240 -6.50 -19.87 -21.43
N ARG A 241 -5.42 -20.07 -20.65
CA ARG A 241 -5.15 -21.34 -19.96
C ARG A 241 -6.25 -21.69 -18.95
N SER A 242 -6.82 -20.69 -18.28
CA SER A 242 -7.93 -20.86 -17.33
C SER A 242 -9.32 -20.92 -18.00
N GLY A 243 -9.40 -20.79 -19.33
CA GLY A 243 -10.67 -20.86 -20.08
C GLY A 243 -11.54 -19.61 -20.03
N HIS A 244 -10.98 -18.46 -19.64
CA HIS A 244 -11.71 -17.20 -19.48
C HIS A 244 -11.64 -16.33 -20.74
N ALA A 245 -12.39 -16.73 -21.78
CA ALA A 245 -12.38 -16.05 -23.09
C ALA A 245 -12.80 -14.58 -23.02
N SER A 246 -13.78 -14.22 -22.19
CA SER A 246 -14.22 -12.84 -22.00
C SER A 246 -13.12 -11.95 -21.42
N VAL A 247 -12.34 -12.47 -20.49
CA VAL A 247 -11.17 -11.76 -19.96
C VAL A 247 -10.09 -11.62 -21.02
N ALA A 248 -9.79 -12.68 -21.77
CA ALA A 248 -8.79 -12.63 -22.84
C ALA A 248 -9.14 -11.53 -23.86
N GLN A 249 -10.42 -11.43 -24.23
CA GLN A 249 -10.90 -10.37 -25.11
C GLN A 249 -10.64 -8.96 -24.52
N VAL A 250 -10.96 -8.74 -23.24
CA VAL A 250 -10.75 -7.44 -22.58
C VAL A 250 -9.27 -7.07 -22.50
N ILE A 251 -8.37 -8.03 -22.29
CA ILE A 251 -6.92 -7.77 -22.29
C ILE A 251 -6.45 -7.39 -23.70
N VAL A 252 -6.97 -8.05 -24.75
CA VAL A 252 -6.66 -7.70 -26.14
C VAL A 252 -7.17 -6.30 -26.49
N GLU A 253 -8.40 -5.96 -26.12
CA GLU A 253 -8.97 -4.62 -26.32
C GLU A 253 -8.10 -3.56 -25.62
N ALA A 254 -7.78 -3.76 -24.34
CA ALA A 254 -6.96 -2.84 -23.57
C ALA A 254 -5.53 -2.69 -24.13
N THR A 255 -4.91 -3.77 -24.59
CA THR A 255 -3.57 -3.72 -25.22
C THR A 255 -3.59 -3.02 -26.58
N ALA A 256 -4.65 -3.20 -27.37
CA ALA A 256 -4.81 -2.51 -28.64
C ALA A 256 -4.96 -0.99 -28.44
N ASP A 257 -5.76 -0.56 -27.46
CA ASP A 257 -5.93 0.85 -27.11
C ASP A 257 -4.63 1.48 -26.59
N ILE A 258 -3.84 0.75 -25.78
CA ILE A 258 -2.53 1.20 -25.31
C ILE A 258 -1.53 1.37 -26.48
N ASN A 259 -1.61 0.52 -27.50
CA ASN A 259 -0.70 0.54 -28.66
C ASN A 259 -1.16 1.47 -29.80
N GLN A 260 -2.40 1.98 -29.78
CA GLN A 260 -2.88 3.01 -30.72
C GLN A 260 -2.27 4.40 -30.50
N ALA A 261 -1.51 4.60 -29.41
CA ALA A 261 -0.85 5.86 -29.09
C ALA A 261 0.47 6.11 -29.87
N THR A 262 0.67 5.50 -31.05
CA THR A 262 1.79 5.88 -31.95
C THR A 262 1.28 6.33 -33.33
N PRO A 263 1.80 7.43 -33.91
CA PRO A 263 1.37 7.95 -35.22
C PRO A 263 1.59 7.01 -36.41
N GLU A 264 2.26 5.87 -36.21
CA GLU A 264 2.76 4.99 -37.28
C GLU A 264 1.95 3.69 -37.45
N GLY A 265 0.91 3.46 -36.65
CA GLY A 265 -0.10 2.43 -36.92
C GLY A 265 0.43 0.98 -37.01
N ARG A 266 1.52 0.63 -36.33
CA ARG A 266 2.05 -0.75 -36.28
C ARG A 266 1.81 -1.39 -34.93
N THR A 267 1.26 -2.60 -34.90
CA THR A 267 1.00 -3.38 -33.67
C THR A 267 1.59 -4.79 -33.75
N PRO A 268 2.36 -5.25 -32.75
CA PRO A 268 3.02 -6.56 -32.74
C PRO A 268 2.20 -7.67 -32.02
N LEU A 269 0.87 -7.74 -32.21
CA LEU A 269 0.02 -8.62 -31.38
C LEU A 269 -1.02 -9.44 -32.16
N TYR A 270 -0.59 -10.07 -33.26
CA TYR A 270 -1.39 -11.10 -33.96
C TYR A 270 -0.91 -12.54 -33.71
N ALA A 271 0.06 -12.76 -32.82
CA ALA A 271 0.74 -14.07 -32.67
C ALA A 271 0.22 -14.98 -31.55
N CYS A 272 -0.91 -14.68 -30.88
CA CYS A 272 -1.41 -15.50 -29.77
C CYS A 272 -2.71 -16.26 -30.05
N ALA A 273 -3.36 -16.07 -31.20
CA ALA A 273 -4.64 -16.71 -31.49
C ALA A 273 -4.54 -18.06 -32.23
N GLU A 274 -3.39 -18.42 -32.81
CA GLU A 274 -3.22 -19.69 -33.52
C GLU A 274 -2.05 -20.49 -32.93
N GLY A 275 -2.39 -21.58 -32.23
CA GLY A 275 -1.60 -22.81 -32.21
C GLY A 275 -0.22 -22.76 -31.55
N GLY A 276 0.00 -23.64 -30.58
CA GLY A 276 1.34 -23.91 -30.05
C GLY A 276 2.38 -24.07 -31.16
N LYS A 277 3.46 -23.29 -31.04
CA LYS A 277 4.64 -23.13 -31.93
C LYS A 277 4.49 -22.10 -33.06
N ALA A 278 4.97 -20.88 -32.82
CA ALA A 278 5.88 -20.19 -33.73
C ALA A 278 6.55 -19.01 -33.00
N GLU A 279 7.76 -18.68 -33.44
CA GLU A 279 8.77 -17.91 -32.73
C GLU A 279 8.38 -16.47 -32.39
N ALA A 280 8.81 -16.06 -31.21
CA ALA A 280 9.00 -14.66 -30.86
C ALA A 280 10.09 -14.06 -31.78
N LEU A 281 9.67 -13.26 -32.75
CA LEU A 281 10.49 -12.31 -33.49
C LEU A 281 9.60 -11.08 -33.74
N ALA A 282 10.02 -9.83 -33.67
CA ALA A 282 11.16 -9.12 -33.11
C ALA A 282 10.79 -7.63 -33.32
N TYR A 283 11.19 -6.75 -32.40
CA TYR A 283 11.05 -5.28 -32.44
C TYR A 283 9.65 -4.68 -32.25
#